data_AF-A0A8K1FQI5-F1
#
_entry.id   AF-A0A8K1FQI5-F1
#
_cell.length_a   1.000
_cell.length_b   1.000
_cell.length_c   1.000
_cell.angle_alpha   90.00
_cell.angle_beta   90.00
_cell.angle_gamma   90.00
#
_symmetry.space_group_name_H-M   'P 1'
#
loop_
_entity.id
_entity.type
_entity.pdbx_description
1 polymer ?
#
loop_
_entity_poly.entity_id
_entity_poly.type
_entity_poly.pdbx_seq_one_letter_code
_entity_poly.pdbx_strand_id
1 'polypeptide(L)'
;MADRPTKRAKTAAAPSDTEGQAAKPEHLQVCSDAVEEADDAAVDVLFRLTSLKDAPERHNRYAIGLQELFEGEFTQCLLTNYMYDLPWLFASCPRLQDVPVVLVHGERDRHAMTQEWNGYGNVMPVAPYLYGNRHTKMAVVLYPTKARVAIFTTNFTAIDWYNKTQGV
;
A
#
# COMPACT_ATOMS: atom_id res chain seq x y z
N MET A 1 15.41 62.33 -4.65
CA MET A 1 14.06 62.65 -5.18
C MET A 1 13.89 61.90 -6.48
N ALA A 2 13.23 60.75 -6.45
CA ALA A 2 12.63 60.06 -7.59
C ALA A 2 11.84 58.86 -7.03
N ASP A 3 10.65 58.67 -7.57
CA ASP A 3 9.45 58.14 -6.93
C ASP A 3 9.38 56.60 -6.81
N ARG A 4 8.70 56.10 -5.76
CA ARG A 4 8.37 54.67 -5.58
C ARG A 4 7.08 54.36 -6.34
N PRO A 5 7.01 53.29 -7.15
CA PRO A 5 5.76 52.91 -7.80
C PRO A 5 4.76 52.32 -6.80
N THR A 6 3.59 52.93 -6.76
CA THR A 6 2.42 52.62 -5.92
C THR A 6 1.70 51.35 -6.37
N LYS A 7 1.26 50.55 -5.38
CA LYS A 7 0.47 49.32 -5.57
C LYS A 7 -0.84 49.62 -6.32
N ARG A 8 -1.08 48.90 -7.43
CA ARG A 8 -2.36 48.89 -8.14
C ARG A 8 -3.46 48.31 -7.25
N ALA A 9 -4.50 49.09 -7.00
CA ALA A 9 -5.71 48.66 -6.32
C ALA A 9 -6.47 47.64 -7.19
N LYS A 10 -6.92 46.53 -6.59
CA LYS A 10 -7.88 45.60 -7.19
C LYS A 10 -9.28 46.12 -6.92
N THR A 11 -9.98 46.54 -7.97
CA THR A 11 -11.41 46.87 -7.94
C THR A 11 -12.22 45.60 -7.74
N ALA A 12 -13.08 45.58 -6.72
CA ALA A 12 -14.05 44.51 -6.50
C ALA A 12 -15.20 44.65 -7.50
N ALA A 13 -15.41 43.63 -8.33
CA ALA A 13 -16.63 43.47 -9.11
C ALA A 13 -17.49 42.41 -8.39
N ALA A 14 -18.74 42.77 -8.06
CA ALA A 14 -19.72 41.84 -7.53
C ALA A 14 -20.13 40.83 -8.62
N PRO A 15 -20.26 39.53 -8.32
CA PRO A 15 -20.82 38.58 -9.27
C PRO A 15 -22.34 38.72 -9.31
N SER A 16 -22.87 38.69 -10.53
CA SER A 16 -24.29 38.67 -10.85
C SER A 16 -24.89 37.31 -10.53
N ASP A 17 -25.99 37.31 -9.78
CA ASP A 17 -26.82 36.15 -9.49
C ASP A 17 -27.52 35.65 -10.77
N THR A 18 -26.98 34.59 -11.36
CA THR A 18 -27.70 33.78 -12.34
C THR A 18 -27.88 32.40 -11.72
N GLU A 19 -29.07 32.15 -11.18
CA GLU A 19 -29.50 30.85 -10.66
C GLU A 19 -29.54 29.82 -11.80
N GLY A 20 -28.41 29.13 -12.01
CA GLY A 20 -28.37 27.90 -12.77
C GLY A 20 -28.91 26.77 -11.90
N GLN A 21 -30.06 26.20 -12.29
CA GLN A 21 -30.63 24.99 -11.69
C GLN A 21 -29.57 23.88 -11.64
N ALA A 22 -29.10 23.58 -10.43
CA ALA A 22 -28.25 22.43 -10.18
C ALA A 22 -29.07 21.16 -10.41
N ALA A 23 -28.69 20.39 -11.43
CA ALA A 23 -29.25 19.08 -11.68
C ALA A 23 -29.03 18.18 -10.45
N LYS A 24 -30.12 17.59 -9.97
CA LYS A 24 -30.16 16.63 -8.87
C LYS A 24 -29.24 15.44 -9.21
N PRO A 25 -28.40 14.94 -8.29
CA PRO A 25 -27.51 13.82 -8.62
C PRO A 25 -28.36 12.60 -8.92
N GLU A 26 -28.26 12.11 -10.16
CA GLU A 26 -28.86 10.86 -10.56
C GLU A 26 -28.23 9.74 -9.73
N HIS A 27 -29.11 8.95 -9.12
CA HIS A 27 -28.77 7.79 -8.32
C HIS A 27 -27.88 6.87 -9.16
N LEU A 28 -26.60 6.76 -8.82
CA LEU A 28 -25.69 5.82 -9.46
C LEU A 28 -26.30 4.43 -9.27
N GLN A 29 -26.88 3.91 -10.33
CA GLN A 29 -27.50 2.59 -10.33
C GLN A 29 -26.35 1.60 -10.23
N VAL A 30 -26.11 1.10 -9.01
CA VAL A 30 -25.21 -0.02 -8.77
C VAL A 30 -25.75 -1.16 -9.63
N CYS A 31 -24.97 -1.56 -10.65
CA CYS A 31 -25.31 -2.70 -11.48
C CYS A 31 -25.51 -3.90 -10.57
N SER A 32 -26.77 -4.33 -10.43
CA SER A 32 -27.17 -5.48 -9.66
C SER A 32 -26.73 -6.74 -10.39
N ASP A 33 -25.81 -7.47 -9.76
CA ASP A 33 -25.69 -8.93 -9.70
C ASP A 33 -26.19 -9.72 -10.92
N ALA A 34 -25.36 -9.80 -11.95
CA ALA A 34 -25.27 -10.97 -12.84
C ALA A 34 -23.95 -10.90 -13.61
N VAL A 35 -22.87 -11.35 -12.97
CA VAL A 35 -21.66 -11.77 -13.70
C VAL A 35 -21.77 -13.28 -13.77
N GLU A 36 -21.80 -13.83 -14.99
CA GLU A 36 -21.81 -15.27 -15.24
C GLU A 36 -20.72 -15.95 -14.41
N GLU A 37 -21.02 -17.14 -13.86
CA GLU A 37 -20.03 -17.96 -13.16
C GLU A 37 -18.89 -18.29 -14.12
N ALA A 38 -17.80 -17.51 -14.01
CA ALA A 38 -16.58 -17.76 -14.74
C ALA A 38 -16.01 -19.10 -14.25
N ASP A 39 -15.62 -19.93 -15.22
CA ASP A 39 -15.02 -21.25 -15.04
C ASP A 39 -13.96 -21.24 -13.92
N ASP A 40 -14.11 -22.14 -12.95
CA ASP A 40 -13.29 -22.20 -11.72
C ASP A 40 -11.88 -22.75 -11.96
N ALA A 41 -11.49 -22.88 -13.23
CA ALA A 41 -10.10 -23.10 -13.60
C ALA A 41 -9.28 -21.95 -12.99
N ALA A 42 -8.40 -22.29 -12.05
CA ALA A 42 -7.49 -21.37 -11.40
C ALA A 42 -6.75 -20.56 -12.46
N VAL A 43 -7.27 -19.38 -12.77
CA VAL A 43 -6.63 -18.49 -13.73
C VAL A 43 -5.34 -18.06 -13.05
N ASP A 44 -4.21 -18.47 -13.62
CA ASP A 44 -2.89 -18.03 -13.17
C ASP A 44 -2.71 -16.56 -13.58
N VAL A 45 -3.45 -15.68 -12.93
CA VAL A 45 -3.31 -14.23 -13.06
C VAL A 45 -2.13 -13.77 -12.23
N LEU A 46 -1.15 -13.18 -12.90
CA LEU A 46 0.04 -12.58 -12.28
C LEU A 46 -0.26 -11.25 -11.57
N PHE A 47 -1.43 -10.66 -11.81
CA PHE A 47 -1.90 -9.44 -11.14
C PHE A 47 -3.17 -9.74 -10.36
N ARG A 48 -3.19 -9.35 -9.08
CA ARG A 48 -4.34 -9.52 -8.19
C ARG A 48 -4.60 -8.25 -7.40
N LEU A 49 -5.81 -8.15 -6.87
CA LEU A 49 -6.14 -7.13 -5.87
C LEU A 49 -5.92 -7.68 -4.47
N THR A 50 -5.64 -6.81 -3.51
CA THR A 50 -5.61 -7.22 -2.11
C THR A 50 -6.99 -7.56 -1.58
N SER A 51 -7.06 -8.55 -0.69
CA SER A 51 -8.29 -8.90 -0.01
C SER A 51 -8.81 -7.76 0.86
N LEU A 52 -10.11 -7.46 0.78
CA LEU A 52 -10.75 -6.46 1.65
C LEU A 52 -11.30 -7.14 2.90
N LYS A 53 -10.99 -6.58 4.06
CA LYS A 53 -11.54 -7.04 5.33
C LYS A 53 -13.03 -6.70 5.39
N ASP A 54 -13.83 -7.62 5.91
CA ASP A 54 -15.28 -7.48 6.09
C ASP A 54 -16.08 -7.30 4.78
N ALA A 55 -15.46 -7.51 3.62
CA ALA A 55 -16.15 -7.53 2.32
C ALA A 55 -16.80 -8.91 2.05
N PRO A 56 -17.91 -8.96 1.29
CA PRO A 56 -18.50 -10.24 0.88
C PRO A 56 -17.51 -11.08 0.08
N GLU A 57 -17.50 -12.40 0.30
CA GLU A 57 -16.55 -13.36 -0.29
C GLU A 57 -16.39 -13.22 -1.81
N ARG A 58 -17.49 -12.94 -2.52
CA ARG A 58 -17.49 -12.71 -3.98
C ARG A 58 -16.51 -11.61 -4.44
N HIS A 59 -16.24 -10.61 -3.62
CA HIS A 59 -15.28 -9.53 -3.95
C HIS A 59 -13.83 -9.96 -3.74
N ASN A 60 -13.59 -10.96 -2.89
CA ASN A 60 -12.27 -11.49 -2.58
C ASN A 60 -11.93 -12.77 -3.37
N ARG A 61 -12.81 -13.25 -4.26
CA ARG A 61 -12.66 -14.53 -4.99
C ARG A 61 -11.29 -14.71 -5.66
N TYR A 62 -10.72 -13.64 -6.21
CA TYR A 62 -9.40 -13.63 -6.87
C TYR A 62 -8.41 -12.68 -6.20
N ALA A 63 -8.75 -12.21 -5.00
CA ALA A 63 -7.90 -11.31 -4.24
C ALA A 63 -6.82 -12.10 -3.49
N ILE A 64 -5.76 -11.42 -3.07
CA ILE A 64 -4.65 -12.02 -2.33
C ILE A 64 -4.46 -11.32 -0.98
N GLY A 65 -4.24 -12.11 0.05
CA GLY A 65 -3.91 -11.61 1.38
C GLY A 65 -2.41 -11.49 1.61
N LEU A 66 -2.02 -10.72 2.64
CA LEU A 66 -0.61 -10.67 3.07
C LEU A 66 -0.11 -12.08 3.44
N GLN A 67 -0.92 -12.85 4.17
CA GLN A 67 -0.59 -14.21 4.62
C GLN A 67 -0.28 -15.14 3.46
N GLU A 68 -1.11 -15.11 2.42
CA GLU A 68 -0.94 -15.91 1.20
C GLU A 68 0.34 -15.54 0.46
N LEU A 69 0.70 -14.24 0.45
CA LEU A 69 1.95 -13.77 -0.15
C LEU A 69 3.21 -14.34 0.53
N PHE A 70 3.14 -14.59 1.85
CA PHE A 70 4.21 -15.13 2.68
C PHE A 70 3.94 -16.58 3.14
N GLU A 71 3.11 -17.32 2.42
CA GLU A 71 2.81 -18.71 2.77
C GLU A 71 4.02 -19.64 2.57
N GLY A 72 4.08 -20.70 3.37
CA GLY A 72 5.05 -21.78 3.22
C GLY A 72 6.40 -21.56 3.90
N GLU A 73 7.29 -22.54 3.74
CA GLU A 73 8.56 -22.64 4.47
C GLU A 73 9.68 -21.87 3.77
N PHE A 74 9.57 -20.54 3.73
CA PHE A 74 10.67 -19.71 3.27
C PHE A 74 11.82 -19.68 4.28
N THR A 75 13.03 -19.42 3.80
CA THR A 75 14.28 -19.44 4.57
C THR A 75 14.85 -18.05 4.80
N GLN A 76 14.51 -17.08 3.93
CA GLN A 76 14.98 -15.70 3.99
C GLN A 76 13.99 -14.77 3.28
N CYS A 77 13.98 -13.50 3.67
CA CYS A 77 13.15 -12.50 3.01
C CYS A 77 13.86 -11.16 2.84
N LEU A 78 13.60 -10.47 1.72
CA LEU A 78 13.88 -9.05 1.54
C LEU A 78 12.56 -8.31 1.37
N LEU A 79 12.36 -7.29 2.19
CA LEU A 79 11.21 -6.40 2.19
C LEU A 79 11.68 -4.99 1.82
N THR A 80 11.05 -4.38 0.82
CA THR A 80 11.22 -2.96 0.52
C THR A 80 9.87 -2.28 0.54
N ASN A 81 9.77 -1.17 1.27
CA ASN A 81 8.53 -0.45 1.50
C ASN A 81 8.80 0.96 2.04
N TYR A 82 7.80 1.82 1.96
CA TYR A 82 7.84 3.16 2.53
C TYR A 82 7.47 3.17 4.02
N MET A 83 6.40 2.48 4.41
CA MET A 83 5.94 2.37 5.81
C MET A 83 5.87 0.92 6.28
N TYR A 84 6.24 0.72 7.54
CA TYR A 84 6.23 -0.56 8.24
C TYR A 84 5.56 -0.40 9.60
N ASP A 85 4.59 -1.25 9.89
CA ASP A 85 4.13 -1.57 11.24
C ASP A 85 4.67 -2.96 11.56
N LEU A 86 5.84 -3.05 12.20
CA LEU A 86 6.50 -4.33 12.45
C LEU A 86 5.69 -5.24 13.38
N PRO A 87 5.12 -4.76 14.51
CA PRO A 87 4.26 -5.60 15.34
C PRO A 87 3.12 -6.25 14.54
N TRP A 88 2.41 -5.46 13.72
CA TRP A 88 1.34 -5.99 12.88
C TRP A 88 1.85 -6.95 11.80
N LEU A 89 2.95 -6.62 11.13
CA LEU A 89 3.53 -7.43 10.06
C LEU A 89 3.97 -8.80 10.59
N PHE A 90 4.69 -8.83 11.71
CA PHE A 90 5.20 -10.07 12.31
C PHE A 90 4.11 -10.88 12.99
N ALA A 91 3.03 -10.25 13.47
CA ALA A 91 1.82 -10.96 13.90
C ALA A 91 1.06 -11.57 12.72
N SER A 92 1.01 -10.87 11.58
CA SER A 92 0.33 -11.33 10.36
C SER A 92 1.11 -12.43 9.64
N CYS A 93 2.45 -12.41 9.71
CA CYS A 93 3.36 -13.39 9.10
C CYS A 93 4.37 -13.90 10.13
N PRO A 94 3.98 -14.81 11.05
CA PRO A 94 4.85 -15.27 12.14
C PRO A 94 6.19 -15.84 11.70
N ARG A 95 6.24 -16.48 10.54
CA ARG A 95 7.46 -17.07 9.96
C ARG A 95 8.59 -16.05 9.77
N LEU A 96 8.26 -14.76 9.62
CA LEU A 96 9.26 -13.69 9.58
C LEU A 96 10.08 -13.58 10.87
N GLN A 97 9.63 -14.13 12.01
CA GLN A 97 10.39 -14.16 13.27
C GLN A 97 11.56 -15.14 13.22
N ASP A 98 11.45 -16.19 12.41
CA ASP A 98 12.36 -17.33 12.43
C ASP A 98 13.45 -17.27 11.36
N VAL A 99 13.36 -16.30 10.44
CA VAL A 99 14.25 -16.21 9.27
C VAL A 99 14.96 -14.88 9.20
N PRO A 100 16.14 -14.79 8.57
CA PRO A 100 16.75 -13.52 8.26
C PRO A 100 15.84 -12.65 7.38
N VAL A 101 15.60 -11.41 7.80
CA VAL A 101 14.80 -10.43 7.04
C VAL A 101 15.65 -9.19 6.75
N VAL A 102 15.87 -8.89 5.46
CA VAL A 102 16.44 -7.62 5.03
C VAL A 102 15.31 -6.61 4.87
N LEU A 103 15.34 -5.52 5.63
CA LEU A 103 14.30 -4.52 5.61
C LEU A 103 14.82 -3.20 5.02
N VAL A 104 14.47 -2.95 3.76
CA VAL A 104 14.80 -1.72 3.03
C VAL A 104 13.70 -0.69 3.28
N HIS A 105 14.01 0.35 4.06
CA HIS A 105 13.03 1.35 4.47
C HIS A 105 13.07 2.68 3.71
N GLY A 106 12.84 3.82 4.35
CA GLY A 106 13.00 5.19 3.82
C GLY A 106 13.41 6.19 4.90
N GLU A 107 13.17 5.81 6.16
CA GLU A 107 13.30 6.62 7.35
C GLU A 107 14.73 7.16 7.58
N ARG A 108 14.77 8.42 8.02
CA ARG A 108 15.97 9.24 8.23
C ARG A 108 16.27 9.42 9.72
N ASP A 109 15.25 9.31 10.58
CA ASP A 109 15.44 9.28 12.02
C ASP A 109 15.90 7.88 12.48
N ARG A 110 17.22 7.69 12.43
CA ARG A 110 17.85 6.45 12.88
C ARG A 110 17.58 6.14 14.36
N HIS A 111 17.38 7.15 15.22
CA HIS A 111 17.21 6.92 16.65
C HIS A 111 15.83 6.40 17.02
N ALA A 112 14.78 6.94 16.41
CA ALA A 112 13.41 6.44 16.58
C ALA A 112 13.30 4.98 16.09
N MET A 113 13.90 4.69 14.94
CA MET A 113 13.92 3.35 14.36
C MET A 113 14.68 2.32 15.18
N THR A 114 15.88 2.64 15.65
CA THR A 114 16.68 1.69 16.42
C THR A 114 15.88 1.22 17.64
N GLN A 115 15.14 2.09 18.30
CA GLN A 115 14.30 1.69 19.44
C GLN A 115 13.18 0.74 19.05
N GLU A 116 12.44 1.04 17.97
CA GLU A 116 11.31 0.21 17.53
C GLU A 116 11.78 -1.15 16.98
N TRP A 117 12.94 -1.19 16.31
CA TRP A 117 13.36 -2.36 15.54
C TRP A 117 14.35 -3.26 16.28
N ASN A 118 14.96 -2.77 17.36
CA ASN A 118 15.82 -3.58 18.24
C ASN A 118 15.10 -4.81 18.83
N GLY A 119 13.76 -4.83 18.83
CA GLY A 119 12.98 -6.01 19.22
C GLY A 119 13.08 -7.20 18.26
N TYR A 120 13.60 -7.00 17.04
CA TYR A 120 13.63 -8.01 15.98
C TYR A 120 15.08 -8.38 15.62
N GLY A 121 15.69 -9.26 16.40
CA GLY A 121 17.10 -9.62 16.28
C GLY A 121 17.50 -10.29 14.95
N ASN A 122 16.53 -10.80 14.20
CA ASN A 122 16.69 -11.42 12.89
C ASN A 122 16.50 -10.44 11.72
N VAL A 123 16.18 -9.16 12.00
CA VAL A 123 15.96 -8.12 10.98
C VAL A 123 17.24 -7.31 10.78
N MET A 124 17.69 -7.20 9.53
CA MET A 124 18.74 -6.31 9.11
C MET A 124 18.15 -5.08 8.41
N PRO A 125 18.11 -3.91 9.07
CA PRO A 125 17.61 -2.70 8.44
C PRO A 125 18.64 -2.10 7.48
N VAL A 126 18.19 -1.75 6.28
CA VAL A 126 19.02 -1.17 5.23
C VAL A 126 18.46 0.18 4.79
N ALA A 127 19.31 1.20 4.83
CA ALA A 127 19.02 2.54 4.33
C ALA A 127 19.99 2.96 3.21
N PRO A 128 19.65 2.76 1.92
CA PRO A 128 20.43 3.28 0.81
C PRO A 128 20.55 4.81 0.90
N TYR A 129 21.77 5.27 0.66
CA TYR A 129 22.13 6.68 0.71
C TYR A 129 21.74 7.36 -0.62
N LEU A 130 20.46 7.69 -0.78
CA LEU A 130 19.99 8.45 -1.95
C LEU A 130 19.00 9.54 -1.52
N TYR A 131 19.11 10.71 -2.14
CA TYR A 131 18.16 11.81 -1.97
C TYR A 131 16.80 11.41 -2.59
N GLY A 132 15.74 11.39 -1.77
CA GLY A 132 14.39 11.04 -2.20
C GLY A 132 13.62 10.22 -1.15
N ASN A 133 12.38 9.87 -1.49
CA ASN A 133 11.59 8.91 -0.73
C ASN A 133 11.70 7.52 -1.38
N ARG A 134 11.85 6.49 -0.55
CA ARG A 134 11.81 5.10 -1.02
C ARG A 134 10.35 4.63 -1.07
N HIS A 135 9.75 4.69 -2.26
CA HIS A 135 8.34 4.32 -2.48
C HIS A 135 8.14 2.92 -3.07
N THR A 136 9.22 2.25 -3.47
CA THR A 136 9.19 0.86 -3.94
C THR A 136 8.59 -0.04 -2.88
N LYS A 137 7.74 -0.95 -3.33
CA LYS A 137 6.98 -1.88 -2.50
C LYS A 137 7.09 -3.25 -3.13
N MET A 138 7.91 -4.09 -2.53
CA MET A 138 8.24 -5.38 -3.08
C MET A 138 8.71 -6.32 -1.97
N ALA A 139 8.39 -7.60 -2.12
CA ALA A 139 8.93 -8.68 -1.31
C ALA A 139 9.67 -9.67 -2.21
N VAL A 140 10.86 -10.08 -1.79
CA VAL A 140 11.57 -11.24 -2.33
C VAL A 140 11.60 -12.29 -1.24
N VAL A 141 10.94 -13.42 -1.48
CA VAL A 141 10.79 -14.51 -0.52
C VAL A 141 11.53 -15.72 -1.06
N LEU A 142 12.56 -16.17 -0.35
CA LEU A 142 13.42 -17.27 -0.77
C LEU A 142 12.99 -18.56 -0.07
N TYR A 143 12.75 -19.61 -0.83
CA TYR A 143 12.41 -20.95 -0.37
C TYR A 143 13.57 -21.90 -0.68
N PRO A 144 13.59 -23.12 -0.11
CA PRO A 144 14.65 -24.10 -0.40
C PRO A 144 14.81 -24.43 -1.89
N THR A 145 13.74 -24.35 -2.67
CA THR A 145 13.72 -24.76 -4.09
C THR A 145 13.26 -23.69 -5.07
N LYS A 146 12.82 -22.53 -4.60
CA LYS A 146 12.25 -21.47 -5.44
C LYS A 146 12.40 -20.08 -4.82
N ALA A 147 12.17 -19.05 -5.61
CA ALA A 147 12.01 -17.68 -5.13
C ALA A 147 10.65 -17.14 -5.59
N ARG A 148 9.99 -16.36 -4.73
CA ARG A 148 8.81 -15.57 -5.08
C ARG A 148 9.21 -14.10 -5.05
N VAL A 149 8.88 -13.36 -6.11
CA VAL A 149 8.99 -11.91 -6.15
C VAL A 149 7.58 -11.37 -6.28
N ALA A 150 7.21 -10.48 -5.36
CA ALA A 150 5.92 -9.81 -5.37
C ALA A 150 6.13 -8.30 -5.37
N ILE A 151 5.47 -7.60 -6.28
CA ILE A 151 5.53 -6.14 -6.41
C ILE A 151 4.13 -5.61 -6.19
N PHE A 152 3.94 -4.75 -5.22
CA PHE A 152 2.59 -4.34 -4.80
C PHE A 152 2.52 -2.86 -4.51
N THR A 153 1.30 -2.34 -4.28
CA THR A 153 1.08 -0.92 -3.97
C THR A 153 0.83 -0.67 -2.48
N THR A 154 0.70 -1.71 -1.67
CA THR A 154 0.50 -1.66 -0.21
C THR A 154 1.75 -1.30 0.60
N ASN A 155 1.59 -0.42 1.59
CA ASN A 155 2.53 -0.40 2.71
C ASN A 155 2.34 -1.64 3.60
N PHE A 156 3.34 -1.97 4.43
CA PHE A 156 3.17 -3.03 5.43
C PHE A 156 2.44 -2.49 6.67
N THR A 157 1.18 -2.12 6.49
CA THR A 157 0.29 -1.62 7.54
C THR A 157 -1.11 -2.22 7.39
N ALA A 158 -1.80 -2.46 8.51
CA ALA A 158 -3.14 -3.05 8.51
C ALA A 158 -4.13 -2.31 7.60
N ILE A 159 -4.12 -0.98 7.63
CA ILE A 159 -5.06 -0.16 6.86
C ILE A 159 -4.88 -0.35 5.35
N ASP A 160 -3.64 -0.54 4.88
CA ASP A 160 -3.37 -0.72 3.45
C ASP A 160 -3.80 -2.10 2.96
N TRP A 161 -3.68 -3.12 3.81
CA TRP A 161 -4.03 -4.51 3.46
C TRP A 161 -5.49 -4.87 3.70
N TYR A 162 -6.24 -4.09 4.48
CA TYR A 162 -7.62 -4.42 4.85
C TYR A 162 -8.66 -3.53 4.18
N ASN A 163 -8.36 -2.24 3.99
CA ASN A 163 -9.39 -1.24 3.74
C ASN A 163 -9.20 -0.48 2.41
N LYS A 164 -8.28 -0.93 1.56
CA LYS A 164 -7.93 -0.23 0.31
C LYS A 164 -7.87 -1.20 -0.86
N THR A 165 -8.30 -0.72 -2.02
CA THR A 165 -8.02 -1.38 -3.29
C THR A 165 -6.55 -1.19 -3.62
N GLN A 166 -5.78 -2.27 -3.60
CA GLN A 166 -4.35 -2.26 -3.89
C GLN A 166 -4.01 -3.40 -4.84
N GLY A 167 -2.97 -3.20 -5.65
CA GLY A 167 -2.48 -4.21 -6.59
C GLY A 167 -1.31 -5.00 -6.02
N VAL A 168 -1.23 -6.27 -6.39
CA VAL A 168 -0.13 -7.22 -6.14
C VAL A 168 0.20 -7.95 -7.43
#